data_AF-A0A1V5C6V3-F1
#
_entry.id   AF-A0A1V5C6V3-F1
#
_cell.length_a   1.000
_cell.length_b   1.000
_cell.length_c   1.000
_cell.angle_alpha   90.00
_cell.angle_beta   90.00
_cell.angle_gamma   90.00
#
_symmetry.space_group_name_H-M   'P 1'
#
loop_
_entity.id
_entity.type
_entity.pdbx_description
1 polymer ?
#
loop_
_entity_poly.entity_id
_entity_poly.type
_entity_poly.pdbx_seq_one_letter_code
_entity_poly.pdbx_strand_id
1 'polypeptide(L)'
;MFFTIAMAMAMEGIFTLLAALAPVKYVGAALFLQALFVAGIPIAGFIAVAKTFNREMRSLATGIIIAASTVFGSGMMSYLLGVSGDLYSYRLGITVLGIFLVLASALVFRIRELE
;
A
#
# COMPACT_ATOMS: atom_id res chain seq x y z
N MET A 1 6.33 -12.90 9.66
CA MET A 1 5.44 -12.66 8.49
C MET A 1 4.81 -11.28 8.55
N PHE A 2 3.97 -10.96 9.55
CA PHE A 2 3.41 -9.61 9.72
C PHE A 2 4.49 -8.51 9.86
N PHE A 3 5.58 -8.79 10.58
CA PHE A 3 6.74 -7.88 10.65
C PHE A 3 7.33 -7.56 9.26
N THR A 4 7.46 -8.58 8.40
CA THR A 4 7.98 -8.41 7.04
C THR A 4 7.04 -7.58 6.17
N ILE A 5 5.72 -7.75 6.32
CA ILE A 5 4.70 -6.95 5.64
C ILE A 5 4.75 -5.50 6.10
N ALA A 6 4.79 -5.26 7.41
CA ALA A 6 4.87 -3.92 7.98
C ALA A 6 6.14 -3.19 7.51
N MET A 7 7.29 -3.87 7.54
CA MET A 7 8.55 -3.31 7.02
C MET A 7 8.47 -2.99 5.53
N ALA A 8 7.92 -3.90 4.72
CA ALA A 8 7.75 -3.66 3.28
C ALA A 8 6.82 -2.48 2.99
N MET A 9 5.70 -2.35 3.72
CA MET A 9 4.78 -1.21 3.60
C MET A 9 5.44 0.11 4.03
N ALA A 10 6.21 0.10 5.13
CA ALA A 10 6.94 1.28 5.57
C ALA A 10 7.97 1.73 4.53
N MET A 11 8.75 0.78 3.99
CA MET A 11 9.73 1.06 2.94
C MET A 11 9.05 1.56 1.66
N GLU A 12 7.97 0.92 1.24
CA GLU A 12 7.17 1.34 0.10
C GLU A 12 6.70 2.80 0.28
N GLY A 13 6.08 3.13 1.42
CA GLY A 13 5.67 4.50 1.73
C GLY A 13 6.82 5.51 1.75
N ILE A 14 7.99 5.15 2.31
CA ILE A 14 9.19 6.00 2.30
C ILE A 14 9.67 6.25 0.87
N PHE A 15 9.71 5.23 0.01
CA PHE A 15 10.11 5.42 -1.39
C PHE A 15 9.04 6.16 -2.21
N THR A 16 7.75 6.05 -1.87
CA THR A 16 6.70 6.89 -2.44
C THR A 16 6.90 8.37 -2.08
N LEU A 17 7.26 8.67 -0.82
CA LEU A 17 7.64 10.03 -0.40
C LEU A 17 8.87 10.52 -1.16
N LEU A 18 9.88 9.66 -1.31
CA LEU A 18 11.09 9.98 -2.05
C LEU A 18 10.76 10.26 -3.53
N ALA A 19 9.86 9.50 -4.15
CA ALA A 19 9.41 9.73 -5.52
C ALA A 19 8.64 11.06 -5.67
N ALA A 20 7.86 11.45 -4.66
CA ALA A 20 7.13 12.72 -4.66
C ALA A 20 8.05 13.94 -4.54
N LEU A 21 9.07 13.85 -3.68
CA LEU A 21 9.96 14.96 -3.34
C LEU A 21 11.23 15.02 -4.22
N ALA A 22 11.59 13.92 -4.88
CA ALA A 22 12.79 13.85 -5.70
C ALA A 22 12.76 14.82 -6.91
N PRO A 23 13.93 15.36 -7.30
CA PRO A 23 14.10 15.97 -8.61
C PRO A 23 13.75 14.97 -9.72
N VAL A 24 13.20 15.45 -10.84
CA VAL A 24 12.73 14.62 -11.97
C VAL A 24 13.76 13.58 -12.42
N LYS A 25 15.06 13.94 -12.40
CA LYS A 25 16.18 13.03 -12.74
C LYS A 25 16.28 11.76 -11.88
N TYR A 26 15.76 11.77 -10.65
CA TYR A 26 15.87 10.65 -9.70
C TYR A 26 14.54 9.94 -9.44
N VAL A 27 13.42 10.45 -9.97
CA VAL A 27 12.09 9.83 -9.79
C VAL A 27 12.08 8.39 -10.29
N GLY A 28 12.72 8.11 -11.44
CA GLY A 28 12.80 6.74 -11.98
C GLY A 28 13.48 5.76 -11.02
N ALA A 29 14.58 6.16 -10.38
CA ALA A 29 15.27 5.33 -9.39
C ALA A 29 14.42 5.12 -8.13
N ALA A 30 13.72 6.16 -7.68
CA ALA A 30 12.80 6.08 -6.54
C ALA A 30 11.66 5.07 -6.79
N LEU A 31 11.03 5.14 -7.96
CA LEU A 31 9.96 4.23 -8.38
C LEU A 31 10.46 2.80 -8.54
N PHE A 32 11.67 2.60 -9.08
CA PHE A 32 12.28 1.28 -9.19
C PHE A 32 12.49 0.65 -7.82
N LEU A 33 13.03 1.41 -6.86
CA LEU A 33 13.20 0.94 -5.48
C LEU A 33 11.85 0.69 -4.79
N GLN A 34 10.86 1.56 -5.01
CA GLN A 34 9.50 1.35 -4.51
C GLN A 34 8.90 0.02 -5.01
N ALA A 35 9.10 -0.31 -6.28
CA ALA A 35 8.56 -1.52 -6.90
C ALA A 35 9.08 -2.83 -6.27
N LEU A 36 10.30 -2.81 -5.72
CA LEU A 36 10.88 -3.98 -5.03
C LEU A 36 10.07 -4.38 -3.79
N PHE A 37 9.47 -3.41 -3.10
CA PHE A 37 8.72 -3.64 -1.87
C PHE A 37 7.25 -3.92 -2.14
N VAL A 38 6.64 -3.22 -3.11
CA VAL A 38 5.20 -3.33 -3.37
C VAL A 38 4.79 -4.73 -3.87
N ALA A 39 5.63 -5.38 -4.67
CA ALA A 39 5.29 -6.66 -5.32
C ALA A 39 5.07 -7.82 -4.32
N GLY A 40 5.77 -7.79 -3.17
CA GLY A 40 5.66 -8.84 -2.15
C GLY A 40 4.44 -8.72 -1.24
N ILE A 41 3.87 -7.53 -1.11
CA ILE A 41 2.79 -7.24 -0.16
C ILE A 41 1.51 -8.04 -0.48
N PRO A 42 1.02 -8.12 -1.75
CA PRO A 42 -0.16 -8.92 -2.07
C PRO A 42 0.01 -10.41 -1.79
N ILE A 43 1.17 -10.98 -2.13
CA ILE A 43 1.47 -12.41 -1.91
C ILE A 43 1.42 -12.72 -0.41
N ALA A 44 2.10 -11.90 0.40
CA ALA A 44 2.09 -12.06 1.84
C ALA A 44 0.68 -11.82 2.44
N GLY A 45 -0.09 -10.89 1.88
CA GLY A 45 -1.48 -10.65 2.25
C GLY A 45 -2.38 -11.88 2.04
N PHE A 46 -2.27 -12.56 0.89
CA PHE A 46 -3.04 -13.77 0.63
C PHE A 46 -2.67 -14.92 1.56
N ILE A 47 -1.38 -15.08 1.88
CA ILE A 47 -0.94 -16.08 2.86
C ILE A 47 -1.49 -15.75 4.25
N ALA A 48 -1.60 -14.47 4.62
CA ALA A 48 -2.20 -14.05 5.90
C ALA A 48 -3.69 -14.40 5.94
N VAL A 49 -4.46 -14.05 4.89
CA VAL A 49 -5.88 -14.43 4.76
C VAL A 49 -6.07 -15.95 4.86
N ALA A 50 -5.18 -16.73 4.22
CA ALA A 50 -5.21 -18.18 4.29
C ALA A 50 -4.91 -18.73 5.69
N LYS A 51 -4.20 -18.00 6.56
CA LYS A 51 -3.95 -18.42 7.94
C LYS A 51 -5.07 -18.01 8.89
N THR A 52 -5.65 -16.82 8.69
CA THR A 52 -6.66 -16.25 9.58
C THR A 52 -8.05 -16.86 9.39
N PHE A 53 -8.46 -17.19 8.17
CA PHE A 53 -9.81 -17.69 7.90
C PHE A 53 -9.87 -19.22 7.72
N ASN A 54 -10.98 -19.83 8.11
CA ASN A 54 -11.28 -21.25 7.85
C ASN A 54 -11.50 -21.50 6.36
N ARG A 55 -11.23 -22.74 5.90
CA ARG A 55 -11.21 -23.11 4.47
C ARG A 55 -12.48 -22.72 3.71
N GLU A 56 -13.65 -22.85 4.34
CA GLU A 56 -14.95 -22.49 3.77
C GLU A 56 -15.13 -20.98 3.57
N MET A 57 -14.61 -20.17 4.51
CA MET A 57 -14.76 -18.71 4.51
C MET A 57 -13.64 -17.99 3.73
N ARG A 58 -12.52 -18.66 3.44
CA ARG A 58 -11.35 -18.06 2.75
C ARG A 58 -11.71 -17.45 1.39
N SER A 59 -12.52 -18.14 0.59
CA SER A 59 -12.91 -17.66 -0.74
C SER A 59 -13.73 -16.36 -0.64
N LEU A 60 -14.73 -16.35 0.26
CA LEU A 60 -15.57 -15.18 0.52
C LEU A 60 -14.73 -14.00 1.06
N ALA A 61 -13.88 -14.25 2.07
CA ALA A 61 -13.02 -13.23 2.65
C ALA A 61 -12.07 -12.62 1.61
N THR A 62 -11.43 -13.47 0.80
CA THR A 62 -10.55 -13.03 -0.29
C THR A 62 -11.32 -12.18 -1.30
N GLY A 63 -12.50 -12.61 -1.73
CA GLY A 63 -13.35 -11.87 -2.67
C GLY A 63 -13.72 -10.47 -2.15
N ILE A 64 -14.15 -10.38 -0.89
CA ILE A 64 -14.50 -9.10 -0.25
C ILE A 64 -13.27 -8.19 -0.13
N ILE A 65 -12.14 -8.73 0.33
CA ILE A 65 -10.89 -7.96 0.50
C ILE A 65 -10.40 -7.43 -0.85
N ILE A 66 -10.38 -8.26 -1.90
CA ILE A 66 -9.95 -7.83 -3.24
C ILE A 66 -10.91 -6.79 -3.80
N ALA A 67 -12.23 -7.00 -3.69
CA ALA A 67 -13.23 -6.05 -4.18
C ALA A 67 -13.08 -4.69 -3.52
N ALA A 68 -13.00 -4.65 -2.18
CA ALA A 68 -12.77 -3.43 -1.43
C ALA A 68 -11.44 -2.77 -1.81
N SER A 69 -10.35 -3.55 -1.86
CA SER A 69 -9.03 -3.03 -2.23
C SER A 69 -9.00 -2.44 -3.64
N THR A 70 -9.74 -3.02 -4.57
CA THR A 70 -9.83 -2.54 -5.96
C THR A 70 -10.61 -1.24 -6.02
N VAL A 71 -11.77 -1.17 -5.37
CA VAL A 71 -12.61 0.05 -5.34
C VAL A 71 -11.87 1.21 -4.69
N PHE A 72 -11.30 1.00 -3.50
CA PHE A 72 -10.64 2.07 -2.77
C PHE A 72 -9.25 2.39 -3.34
N GLY A 73 -8.46 1.39 -3.70
CA GLY A 73 -7.13 1.58 -4.27
C GLY A 73 -7.21 2.07 -5.73
N SER A 74 -7.57 1.19 -6.65
CA SER A 74 -7.52 1.52 -8.09
C SER A 74 -8.56 2.55 -8.53
N GLY A 75 -9.71 2.62 -7.86
CA GLY A 75 -10.77 3.59 -8.16
C GLY A 75 -10.56 4.91 -7.42
N MET A 76 -10.85 4.91 -6.12
CA MET A 76 -10.92 6.13 -5.31
C MET A 76 -9.57 6.85 -5.19
N MET A 77 -8.47 6.13 -4.92
CA MET A 77 -7.15 6.79 -4.83
C MET A 77 -6.70 7.37 -6.17
N SER A 78 -6.95 6.68 -7.30
CA SER A 78 -6.65 7.23 -8.62
C SER A 78 -7.41 8.51 -8.89
N TYR A 79 -8.70 8.57 -8.53
CA TYR A 79 -9.51 9.79 -8.63
C TYR A 79 -8.93 10.92 -7.76
N LEU A 80 -8.63 10.65 -6.48
CA LEU A 80 -8.09 11.65 -5.56
C LEU A 80 -6.71 12.17 -6.01
N LEU A 81 -5.85 11.31 -6.56
CA LEU A 81 -4.58 11.72 -7.14
C LEU A 81 -4.78 12.60 -8.38
N GLY A 82 -5.76 12.26 -9.23
CA GLY A 82 -6.15 13.10 -10.38
C GLY A 82 -6.62 14.48 -9.94
N VAL A 83 -7.57 14.55 -8.99
CA VAL A 83 -8.06 15.81 -8.42
C VAL A 83 -6.94 16.62 -7.77
N SER A 84 -6.03 15.96 -7.03
CA SER A 84 -4.85 16.62 -6.47
C SER A 84 -3.94 17.19 -7.57
N GLY A 85 -3.82 16.49 -8.70
CA GLY A 85 -3.07 16.92 -9.87
C GLY A 85 -3.65 18.17 -10.52
N ASP A 86 -4.98 18.21 -10.67
CA ASP A 86 -5.70 19.28 -11.35
C ASP A 86 -5.82 20.55 -10.50
N LEU A 87 -6.06 20.42 -9.20
CA LEU A 87 -6.31 21.55 -8.30
C LEU A 87 -5.03 22.12 -7.65
N TYR A 88 -4.04 21.28 -7.38
CA TYR A 88 -2.85 21.67 -6.59
C TYR A 88 -1.54 21.25 -7.25
N SER A 89 -1.17 19.98 -7.08
CA SER A 89 0.02 19.36 -7.66
C SER A 89 -0.05 17.85 -7.45
N TYR A 90 0.36 17.09 -8.47
CA TYR A 90 0.52 15.64 -8.37
C TYR A 90 1.47 15.24 -7.22
N ARG A 91 2.50 16.04 -6.96
CA ARG A 91 3.47 15.77 -5.89
C ARG A 91 2.83 15.81 -4.50
N LEU A 92 1.87 16.69 -4.28
CA LEU A 92 1.18 16.82 -3.01
C LEU A 92 0.36 15.56 -2.71
N GLY A 93 -0.41 15.10 -3.71
CA GLY A 93 -1.18 13.86 -3.60
C GLY A 93 -0.31 12.63 -3.33
N ILE A 94 0.80 12.47 -4.06
CA ILE A 94 1.72 11.35 -3.85
C ILE A 94 2.40 11.45 -2.47
N THR A 95 2.72 12.65 -2.00
CA THR A 95 3.29 12.86 -0.65
C THR A 95 2.30 12.41 0.42
N VAL A 96 1.04 12.85 0.35
CA VAL A 96 -0.01 12.47 1.30
C VAL A 96 -0.21 10.95 1.29
N LEU A 97 -0.24 10.33 0.12
CA LEU A 97 -0.33 8.88 -0.01
C LEU A 97 0.85 8.16 0.68
N GLY A 98 2.08 8.63 0.45
CA GLY A 98 3.27 8.09 1.10
C GLY A 98 3.22 8.17 2.63
N ILE A 99 2.75 9.30 3.19
CA ILE A 99 2.55 9.45 4.65
C ILE A 99 1.54 8.42 5.15
N PHE A 100 0.39 8.28 4.47
CA PHE A 100 -0.62 7.31 4.87
C PHE A 100 -0.12 5.86 4.80
N LEU A 101 0.70 5.51 3.81
CA LEU A 101 1.32 4.18 3.71
C LEU A 101 2.26 3.90 4.89
N VAL A 102 3.10 4.87 5.26
CA VAL A 102 3.97 4.74 6.43
C VAL A 102 3.15 4.60 7.72
N LEU A 103 2.10 5.39 7.89
CA LEU A 103 1.22 5.27 9.06
C LEU A 103 0.45 3.94 9.09
N ALA A 104 -0.03 3.48 7.93
CA ALA A 104 -0.71 2.20 7.77
C ALA A 104 0.18 1.00 8.15
N SER A 105 1.50 1.11 7.94
CA SER A 105 2.44 0.06 8.36
C SER A 105 2.37 -0.24 9.87
N ALA A 106 2.09 0.78 10.69
CA ALA A 106 1.95 0.60 12.14
C ALA A 106 0.69 -0.21 12.51
N LEU A 107 -0.37 -0.12 11.71
CA LEU A 107 -1.62 -0.87 11.96
C LEU A 107 -1.43 -2.38 11.80
N VAL A 108 -0.49 -2.82 10.95
CA VAL A 108 -0.16 -4.24 10.76
C VAL A 108 0.32 -4.88 12.07
N PHE A 109 0.96 -4.13 12.96
CA PHE A 109 1.39 -4.64 14.26
C PHE A 109 0.23 -4.90 15.23
N ARG A 110 -0.86 -4.11 15.15
CA ARG A 110 -2.05 -4.36 15.98
C ARG A 110 -2.81 -5.62 15.58
N ILE A 111 -2.72 -6.04 14.31
CA ILE A 111 -3.32 -7.30 13.85
C ILE A 111 -2.65 -8.50 14.53
N ARG A 112 -1.35 -8.39 14.87
CA ARG A 112 -0.62 -9.43 15.59
C ARG A 112 -1.11 -9.64 17.03
N GLU A 113 -1.70 -8.64 17.67
CA GLU A 113 -2.23 -8.74 19.03
C GLU A 113 -3.61 -9.41 19.09
N LEU A 114 -4.24 -9.62 17.93
CA LEU A 114 -5.56 -10.24 17.81
C LEU A 114 -5.50 -11.74 17.44
N GLU A 115 -4.31 -12.27 17.13
CA GLU A 115 -4.02 -13.71 17.03
C GLU A 115 -3.52 -14.26 18.36
#